data_AF-A0A9R0IHT9-F1
#
_entry.id   AF-A0A9R0IHT9-F1
#
_cell.length_a   1.000
_cell.length_b   1.000
_cell.length_c   1.000
_cell.angle_alpha   90.00
_cell.angle_beta   90.00
_cell.angle_gamma   90.00
#
_symmetry.space_group_name_H-M   'P 1'
#
loop_
_entity.id
_entity.type
_entity.pdbx_description
1 polymer ?
#
loop_
_entity_poly.entity_id
_entity_poly.type
_entity_poly.pdbx_seq_one_letter_code
_entity_poly.pdbx_strand_id
1 'polypeptide(L)'
;MEEHKFSIGQEFPDVKAFRNAIKEAAIAQHFELRVVKSDLIRYIAKCSFGDCPWRIRAVKISNSPIFTVRSLEPTHTCGCNAQNAHNQASVDWIVSFIEERLRDNINYKPKDISHDIQKQYGITIPYKQAWRARERGLAAIYGSSEEGYFLLPSFCDQIKKSNPGTVAEVYTDCADDRFQRLFVFFYASIYGFLNGCLPVIGLGGLQLKNKYLGTLLVATSFDADGGLFPLAFAVVDMENDESWIWFLSELHKALEMNTQCIPQFAFLSDGSKGIADALKTKFPSSFHAVCMRHLTDSIGKEFNDSRLVHALWQAASATTVVSFKEKMAEIEDISSEAAKWLQEFPPHSWALLYFQGIRYGHFSSNVEEFNIWITEACELPVIQVIEKIYNKLTTMFEERHSKSKSWTSVLAPFAEKRIEEAIKLTSSYQVLQSDEFEFEVISAERSDIVNIGTHCCSCRYWQLYQIPCSHAVAALLSCKKDPYALTVKYFTVESYRETYLPKLHPIPGKIELKRSGESLVNEDIQVVRPPKFRRPPGRPEKKRICTDDINREKHVVRCSRCNQTGHYKTTCKAESAERI
;
A
#
# COMPACT_ATOMS: atom_id res chain seq x y z
N MET A 1 10.46 -27.26 30.89
CA MET A 1 9.61 -27.58 32.07
C MET A 1 10.29 -27.28 33.41
N GLU A 2 11.48 -26.68 33.47
CA GLU A 2 12.11 -26.28 34.75
C GLU A 2 11.90 -24.79 35.10
N GLU A 3 11.56 -23.94 34.13
CA GLU A 3 11.49 -22.48 34.30
C GLU A 3 10.30 -21.94 35.13
N HIS A 4 9.29 -22.77 35.44
CA HIS A 4 8.08 -22.33 36.14
C HIS A 4 7.95 -22.87 37.58
N LYS A 5 9.02 -23.42 38.15
CA LYS A 5 9.04 -23.87 39.55
C LYS A 5 9.45 -22.73 40.46
N PHE A 6 8.65 -22.48 41.50
CA PHE A 6 9.00 -21.53 42.56
C PHE A 6 9.84 -22.20 43.64
N SER A 7 10.70 -21.44 44.31
CA SER A 7 11.41 -21.87 45.50
C SER A 7 11.16 -20.93 46.69
N ILE A 8 11.22 -21.47 47.90
CA ILE A 8 11.17 -20.66 49.11
C ILE A 8 12.45 -19.81 49.15
N GLY A 9 12.30 -18.51 49.40
CA GLY A 9 13.39 -17.54 49.35
C GLY A 9 13.58 -16.88 47.98
N GLN A 10 12.86 -17.30 46.94
CA GLN A 10 12.91 -16.63 45.63
C GLN A 10 12.38 -15.19 45.72
N GLU A 11 13.13 -14.25 45.16
CA GLU A 11 12.83 -12.82 45.19
C GLU A 11 12.35 -12.30 43.83
N PHE A 12 11.41 -11.36 43.88
CA PHE A 12 10.85 -10.67 42.73
C PHE A 12 10.94 -9.16 42.96
N PRO A 13 11.26 -8.36 41.94
CA PRO A 13 11.51 -6.92 42.11
C PRO A 13 10.30 -6.16 42.65
N ASP A 14 9.08 -6.60 42.32
CA ASP A 14 7.84 -6.04 42.84
C ASP A 14 6.68 -7.07 42.82
N VAL A 15 5.52 -6.66 43.36
CA VAL A 15 4.30 -7.49 43.38
C VAL A 15 3.76 -7.80 41.97
N LYS A 16 4.04 -6.94 40.98
CA LYS A 16 3.54 -7.10 39.60
C LYS A 16 4.34 -8.21 38.90
N ALA A 17 5.66 -8.21 39.04
CA ALA A 17 6.55 -9.26 38.56
C ALA A 17 6.17 -10.63 39.17
N PHE A 18 5.94 -10.68 40.49
CA PHE A 18 5.49 -11.90 41.14
C PHE A 18 4.11 -12.38 40.61
N ARG A 19 3.14 -11.45 40.45
CA ARG A 19 1.82 -11.77 39.89
C ARG A 19 1.87 -12.25 38.44
N ASN A 20 2.81 -11.74 37.64
CA ASN A 20 2.98 -12.19 36.26
C ASN A 20 3.59 -13.59 36.25
N ALA A 21 4.65 -13.82 37.02
CA ALA A 21 5.32 -15.13 37.12
C ALA A 21 4.36 -16.24 37.58
N ILE A 22 3.56 -15.99 38.63
CA ILE A 22 2.60 -17.00 39.14
C ILE A 22 1.45 -17.28 38.16
N LYS A 23 1.01 -16.28 37.39
CA LYS A 23 -0.01 -16.47 36.34
C LYS A 23 0.56 -17.29 35.19
N GLU A 24 1.79 -17.01 34.78
CA GLU A 24 2.46 -17.75 33.73
C GLU A 24 2.70 -19.20 34.14
N ALA A 25 3.15 -19.43 35.38
CA ALA A 25 3.30 -20.78 35.92
C ALA A 25 1.96 -21.54 35.98
N ALA A 26 0.87 -20.87 36.36
CA ALA A 26 -0.48 -21.44 36.34
C ALA A 26 -0.89 -21.90 34.93
N ILE A 27 -0.66 -21.04 33.93
CA ILE A 27 -0.93 -21.34 32.51
C ILE A 27 -0.09 -22.52 32.02
N ALA A 28 1.23 -22.48 32.25
CA ALA A 28 2.16 -23.48 31.77
C ALA A 28 2.00 -24.85 32.44
N GLN A 29 1.53 -24.89 33.68
CA GLN A 29 1.27 -26.13 34.44
C GLN A 29 -0.20 -26.55 34.41
N HIS A 30 -1.05 -25.86 33.64
CA HIS A 30 -2.46 -26.18 33.45
C HIS A 30 -3.27 -26.30 34.75
N PHE A 31 -3.10 -25.34 35.67
CA PHE A 31 -3.94 -25.24 36.87
C PHE A 31 -4.54 -23.84 37.04
N GLU A 32 -5.78 -23.81 37.55
CA GLU A 32 -6.49 -22.56 37.80
C GLU A 32 -6.05 -21.93 39.13
N LEU A 33 -5.76 -20.62 39.10
CA LEU A 33 -5.29 -19.86 40.25
C LEU A 33 -6.44 -19.10 40.93
N ARG A 34 -6.63 -19.32 42.23
CA ARG A 34 -7.52 -18.52 43.08
C ARG A 34 -6.71 -17.65 44.03
N VAL A 35 -6.91 -16.34 43.93
CA VAL A 35 -6.32 -15.38 44.87
C VAL A 35 -7.08 -15.44 46.19
N VAL A 36 -6.37 -15.73 47.27
CA VAL A 36 -6.92 -15.74 48.64
C VAL A 36 -6.79 -14.35 49.26
N LYS A 37 -5.62 -13.72 49.08
CA LYS A 37 -5.35 -12.39 49.60
C LYS A 37 -4.33 -11.68 48.73
N SER A 38 -4.59 -10.41 48.43
CA SER A 38 -3.69 -9.57 47.65
C SER A 38 -3.77 -8.16 48.20
N ASP A 39 -2.75 -7.75 48.95
CA ASP A 39 -2.60 -6.41 49.52
C ASP A 39 -1.19 -5.85 49.22
N LEU A 40 -0.87 -4.66 49.73
CA LEU A 40 0.43 -4.00 49.47
C LEU A 40 1.63 -4.72 50.10
N ILE A 41 1.39 -5.66 51.01
CA ILE A 41 2.43 -6.30 51.85
C ILE A 41 2.54 -7.79 51.54
N ARG A 42 1.47 -8.45 51.10
CA ARG A 42 1.44 -9.90 50.85
C ARG A 42 0.54 -10.28 49.69
N TYR A 43 0.93 -11.36 49.04
CA TYR A 43 0.14 -12.05 48.04
C TYR A 43 0.05 -13.54 48.39
N ILE A 44 -1.17 -14.05 48.50
CA ILE A 44 -1.47 -15.44 48.82
C ILE A 44 -2.40 -15.97 47.75
N ALA A 45 -1.99 -17.05 47.09
CA ALA A 45 -2.81 -17.75 46.11
C ALA A 45 -2.80 -19.25 46.37
N LYS A 46 -3.86 -19.91 45.94
CA LYS A 46 -4.04 -21.37 46.00
C LYS A 46 -4.61 -21.87 44.69
N CYS A 47 -4.57 -23.18 44.49
CA CYS A 47 -5.26 -23.80 43.36
C CYS A 47 -6.78 -23.62 43.55
N SER A 48 -7.49 -23.34 42.45
CA SER A 48 -8.95 -23.18 42.46
C SER A 48 -9.70 -24.50 42.65
N PHE A 49 -9.05 -25.63 42.39
CA PHE A 49 -9.68 -26.95 42.39
C PHE A 49 -9.79 -27.54 43.80
N GLY A 50 -11.03 -27.61 44.31
CA GLY A 50 -11.40 -28.35 45.52
C GLY A 50 -10.40 -28.24 46.68
N ASP A 51 -9.95 -29.40 47.17
CA ASP A 51 -9.00 -29.60 48.26
C ASP A 51 -7.54 -29.74 47.78
N CYS A 52 -7.21 -29.18 46.62
CA CYS A 52 -5.83 -29.20 46.12
C CYS A 52 -4.89 -28.48 47.12
N PRO A 53 -3.80 -29.13 47.59
CA PRO A 53 -2.95 -28.58 48.64
C PRO A 53 -2.07 -27.43 48.14
N TRP A 54 -1.92 -27.27 46.82
CA TRP A 54 -1.05 -26.25 46.25
C TRP A 54 -1.40 -24.85 46.74
N ARG A 55 -0.40 -24.17 47.31
CA ARG A 55 -0.53 -22.84 47.88
C ARG A 55 0.80 -22.12 47.91
N ILE A 56 0.79 -20.84 47.57
CA ILE A 56 1.98 -19.99 47.63
C ILE A 56 1.69 -18.68 48.36
N ARG A 57 2.67 -18.24 49.15
CA ARG A 57 2.65 -16.97 49.88
C ARG A 57 3.94 -16.21 49.61
N ALA A 58 3.81 -15.03 49.00
CA ALA A 58 4.87 -14.05 48.90
C ALA A 58 4.58 -12.84 49.79
N VAL A 59 5.63 -12.25 50.35
CA VAL A 59 5.56 -11.10 51.25
C VAL A 59 6.62 -10.07 50.85
N LYS A 60 6.25 -8.79 50.90
CA LYS A 60 7.13 -7.66 50.66
C LYS A 60 8.22 -7.58 51.72
N ILE A 61 9.47 -7.34 51.31
CA ILE A 61 10.58 -7.07 52.21
C ILE A 61 10.40 -5.66 52.81
N SER A 62 10.74 -5.49 54.09
CA SER A 62 10.64 -4.18 54.75
C SER A 62 11.53 -3.16 54.03
N ASN A 63 11.01 -1.95 53.82
CA ASN A 63 11.70 -0.84 53.14
C ASN A 63 12.19 -1.14 51.71
N SER A 64 11.65 -2.15 51.04
CA SER A 64 12.01 -2.50 49.65
C SER A 64 10.76 -2.84 48.83
N PRO A 65 10.71 -2.54 47.52
CA PRO A 65 9.63 -3.00 46.65
C PRO A 65 9.61 -4.52 46.45
N ILE A 66 10.70 -5.21 46.80
CA ILE A 66 10.93 -6.64 46.54
C ILE A 66 9.94 -7.52 47.30
N PHE A 67 9.44 -8.56 46.63
CA PHE A 67 8.62 -9.62 47.21
C PHE A 67 9.39 -10.93 47.26
N THR A 68 9.38 -11.60 48.42
CA THR A 68 10.02 -12.91 48.59
C THR A 68 8.97 -13.99 48.84
N VAL A 69 9.13 -15.15 48.21
CA VAL A 69 8.32 -16.34 48.49
C VAL A 69 8.68 -16.87 49.89
N ARG A 70 7.73 -16.80 50.84
CA ARG A 70 7.92 -17.22 52.24
C ARG A 70 7.41 -18.62 52.52
N SER A 71 6.45 -19.09 51.76
CA SER A 71 5.87 -20.43 51.91
C SER A 71 5.33 -20.89 50.56
N LEU A 72 5.61 -22.15 50.25
CA LEU A 72 5.18 -22.83 49.03
C LEU A 72 4.85 -24.27 49.40
N GLU A 73 3.63 -24.69 49.10
CA GLU A 73 3.24 -26.09 49.00
C GLU A 73 3.16 -26.40 47.49
N PRO A 74 4.14 -27.13 46.91
CA PRO A 74 4.20 -27.35 45.47
C PRO A 74 3.30 -28.49 44.99
N THR A 75 2.72 -29.28 45.90
CA THR A 75 1.98 -30.49 45.54
C THR A 75 0.63 -30.13 44.91
N HIS A 76 0.36 -30.65 43.71
CA HIS A 76 -0.95 -30.60 43.07
C HIS A 76 -1.62 -31.97 43.14
N THR A 77 -2.88 -32.02 43.58
CA THR A 77 -3.75 -33.21 43.49
C THR A 77 -4.86 -33.04 42.46
N CYS A 78 -5.01 -31.83 41.90
CA CYS A 78 -5.82 -31.59 40.74
C CYS A 78 -5.13 -32.23 39.53
N GLY A 79 -5.73 -33.25 38.93
CA GLY A 79 -5.35 -33.65 37.58
C GLY A 79 -5.41 -32.40 36.68
N CYS A 80 -4.46 -32.24 35.75
CA CYS A 80 -4.43 -31.11 34.83
C CYS A 80 -5.83 -30.94 34.23
N ASN A 81 -6.59 -29.96 34.71
CA ASN A 81 -7.98 -29.81 34.31
C ASN A 81 -7.92 -29.28 32.89
N ALA A 82 -8.00 -30.19 31.93
CA ALA A 82 -7.90 -29.96 30.49
C ALA A 82 -9.12 -29.22 29.96
N GLN A 83 -9.48 -28.09 30.57
CA GLN A 83 -10.29 -27.10 29.90
C GLN A 83 -9.35 -26.29 29.02
N ASN A 84 -9.64 -26.27 27.73
CA ASN A 84 -8.87 -25.49 26.77
C ASN A 84 -8.88 -23.99 27.09
N ALA A 85 -9.75 -23.49 27.97
CA ALA A 85 -9.79 -22.09 28.39
C ALA A 85 -9.16 -21.91 29.78
N HIS A 86 -8.43 -20.81 29.99
CA HIS A 86 -7.69 -20.54 31.22
C HIS A 86 -7.95 -19.11 31.73
N ASN A 87 -8.45 -18.94 32.96
CA ASN A 87 -8.86 -17.62 33.47
C ASN A 87 -7.68 -16.66 33.67
N GLN A 88 -6.47 -17.18 33.86
CA GLN A 88 -5.27 -16.37 34.07
C GLN A 88 -4.66 -15.86 32.75
N ALA A 89 -5.12 -16.33 31.59
CA ALA A 89 -4.69 -15.87 30.27
C ALA A 89 -5.26 -14.48 29.91
N SER A 90 -5.16 -13.53 30.84
CA SER A 90 -5.70 -12.17 30.74
C SER A 90 -5.17 -11.40 29.53
N VAL A 91 -5.89 -10.36 29.10
CA VAL A 91 -5.45 -9.47 28.00
C VAL A 91 -4.03 -8.94 28.23
N ASP A 92 -3.69 -8.55 29.46
CA ASP A 92 -2.36 -8.00 29.75
C ASP A 92 -1.25 -9.06 29.66
N TRP A 93 -1.55 -10.32 30.00
CA TRP A 93 -0.60 -11.42 29.81
C TRP A 93 -0.40 -11.72 28.32
N ILE A 94 -1.49 -11.68 27.53
CA ILE A 94 -1.39 -11.82 26.08
C ILE A 94 -0.59 -10.66 25.48
N VAL A 95 -0.77 -9.42 25.96
CA VAL A 95 0.02 -8.25 25.52
C VAL A 95 1.51 -8.50 25.76
N SER A 96 1.92 -8.93 26.96
CA SER A 96 3.33 -9.25 27.22
C SER A 96 3.87 -10.38 26.36
N PHE A 97 3.02 -11.35 26.00
CA PHE A 97 3.40 -12.43 25.10
C PHE A 97 3.61 -11.95 23.66
N ILE A 98 2.79 -11.02 23.17
CA ILE A 98 2.81 -10.58 21.76
C ILE A 98 3.64 -9.32 21.52
N GLU A 99 4.13 -8.62 22.55
CA GLU A 99 4.74 -7.29 22.38
C GLU A 99 5.93 -7.29 21.42
N GLU A 100 6.92 -8.17 21.63
CA GLU A 100 8.09 -8.29 20.74
C GLU A 100 7.65 -8.72 19.34
N ARG A 101 6.74 -9.69 19.24
CA ARG A 101 6.19 -10.18 17.96
C ARG A 101 5.45 -9.07 17.19
N LEU A 102 4.82 -8.13 17.88
CA LEU A 102 4.15 -6.97 17.27
C LEU A 102 5.14 -5.89 16.82
N ARG A 103 6.30 -5.76 17.49
CA ARG A 103 7.39 -4.88 17.04
C ARG A 103 8.01 -5.41 15.74
N ASP A 104 8.17 -6.72 15.64
CA ASP A 104 8.73 -7.37 14.44
C ASP A 104 7.71 -7.50 13.31
N ASN A 105 6.45 -7.83 13.65
CA ASN A 105 5.38 -8.06 12.68
C ASN A 105 4.05 -7.44 13.14
N ILE A 106 3.78 -6.25 12.61
CA ILE A 106 2.56 -5.49 12.88
C ILE A 106 1.27 -6.18 12.39
N ASN A 107 1.41 -7.09 11.41
CA ASN A 107 0.33 -7.85 10.81
C ASN A 107 -0.02 -9.11 11.60
N TYR A 108 0.55 -9.30 12.80
CA TYR A 108 0.26 -10.46 13.64
C TYR A 108 -1.23 -10.51 13.99
N LYS A 109 -1.96 -11.48 13.42
CA LYS A 109 -3.42 -11.47 13.47
C LYS A 109 -3.90 -12.08 14.78
N PRO A 110 -5.10 -11.70 15.25
CA PRO A 110 -5.70 -12.34 16.43
C PRO A 110 -5.83 -13.87 16.33
N LYS A 111 -5.99 -14.41 15.11
CA LYS A 111 -6.01 -15.86 14.89
C LYS A 111 -4.64 -16.50 15.09
N ASP A 112 -3.58 -15.83 14.65
CA ASP A 112 -2.21 -16.29 14.79
C ASP A 112 -1.80 -16.24 16.27
N ILE A 113 -2.19 -15.17 16.97
CA ILE A 113 -2.05 -15.05 18.44
C ILE A 113 -2.71 -16.23 19.15
N SER A 114 -3.98 -16.53 18.81
CA SER A 114 -4.69 -17.67 19.39
C SER A 114 -3.99 -19.01 19.10
N HIS A 115 -3.52 -19.21 17.86
CA HIS A 115 -2.84 -20.43 17.44
C HIS A 115 -1.50 -20.62 18.14
N ASP A 116 -0.69 -19.56 18.25
CA ASP A 116 0.64 -19.65 18.86
C ASP A 116 0.57 -19.87 20.36
N ILE A 117 -0.41 -19.25 21.03
CA ILE A 117 -0.72 -19.51 22.44
C ILE A 117 -1.17 -20.96 22.63
N GLN A 118 -2.00 -21.51 21.73
CA GLN A 118 -2.40 -22.91 21.77
C GLN A 118 -1.20 -23.84 21.55
N LYS A 119 -0.31 -23.51 20.61
CA LYS A 119 0.88 -24.31 20.29
C LYS A 119 1.89 -24.31 21.44
N GLN A 120 2.09 -23.17 22.10
CA GLN A 120 3.11 -23.01 23.14
C GLN A 120 2.63 -23.45 24.53
N TYR A 121 1.38 -23.15 24.87
CA TYR A 121 0.84 -23.36 26.22
C TYR A 121 -0.33 -24.33 26.25
N GLY A 122 -0.76 -24.91 25.12
CA GLY A 122 -1.88 -25.85 25.08
C GLY A 122 -3.25 -25.23 25.40
N ILE A 123 -3.37 -23.89 25.47
CA ILE A 123 -4.61 -23.19 25.81
C ILE A 123 -5.22 -22.48 24.59
N THR A 124 -6.54 -22.53 24.50
CA THR A 124 -7.37 -21.81 23.53
C THR A 124 -7.92 -20.54 24.14
N ILE A 125 -7.57 -19.39 23.56
CA ILE A 125 -8.14 -18.10 23.94
C ILE A 125 -9.24 -17.64 22.99
N PRO A 126 -10.30 -16.96 23.47
CA PRO A 126 -11.33 -16.39 22.61
C PRO A 126 -10.77 -15.35 21.63
N TYR A 127 -11.27 -15.34 20.39
CA TYR A 127 -10.87 -14.37 19.36
C TYR A 127 -10.96 -12.91 19.83
N LYS A 128 -12.05 -12.54 20.54
CA LYS A 128 -12.24 -11.18 21.05
C LYS A 128 -11.14 -10.77 22.05
N GLN A 129 -10.60 -11.73 22.79
CA GLN A 129 -9.54 -11.50 23.78
C GLN A 129 -8.18 -11.32 23.10
N ALA A 130 -7.87 -12.16 22.10
CA ALA A 130 -6.71 -11.99 21.24
C ALA A 130 -6.74 -10.64 20.51
N TRP A 131 -7.91 -10.25 19.98
CA TRP A 131 -8.09 -8.95 19.32
C TRP A 131 -7.86 -7.78 20.29
N ARG A 132 -8.49 -7.79 21.47
CA ARG A 132 -8.27 -6.73 22.49
C ARG A 132 -6.80 -6.63 22.92
N ALA A 133 -6.11 -7.75 23.08
CA ALA A 133 -4.70 -7.76 23.42
C ALA A 133 -3.84 -7.16 22.31
N ARG A 134 -4.10 -7.53 21.06
CA ARG A 134 -3.44 -6.92 19.90
C ARG A 134 -3.63 -5.40 19.88
N GLU A 135 -4.85 -4.91 19.98
CA GLU A 135 -5.12 -3.45 19.95
C GLU A 135 -4.43 -2.72 21.10
N ARG A 136 -4.41 -3.31 22.31
CA ARG A 136 -3.68 -2.75 23.46
C ARG A 136 -2.17 -2.77 23.26
N GLY A 137 -1.62 -3.83 22.68
CA GLY A 137 -0.19 -3.93 22.35
C GLY A 137 0.22 -2.89 21.31
N LEU A 138 -0.54 -2.74 20.23
CA LEU A 138 -0.31 -1.69 19.23
C LEU A 138 -0.39 -0.29 19.84
N ALA A 139 -1.37 -0.03 20.71
CA ALA A 139 -1.47 1.26 21.40
C ALA A 139 -0.31 1.50 22.38
N ALA A 140 0.28 0.46 22.98
CA ALA A 140 1.45 0.59 23.83
C ALA A 140 2.73 0.91 23.02
N ILE A 141 2.87 0.35 21.82
CA ILE A 141 4.03 0.55 20.94
C ILE A 141 3.92 1.89 20.20
N TYR A 142 2.76 2.17 19.60
CA TYR A 142 2.55 3.28 18.68
C TYR A 142 1.64 4.37 19.25
N GLY A 143 1.17 4.29 20.48
CA GLY A 143 0.17 5.22 20.99
C GLY A 143 -1.24 4.96 20.44
N SER A 144 -2.22 5.61 21.05
CA SER A 144 -3.62 5.52 20.63
C SER A 144 -3.88 6.28 19.33
N SER A 145 -4.98 5.95 18.65
CA SER A 145 -5.42 6.71 17.46
C SER A 145 -5.72 8.17 17.81
N GLU A 146 -6.28 8.42 19.00
CA GLU A 146 -6.59 9.74 19.54
C GLU A 146 -5.34 10.59 19.77
N GLU A 147 -4.32 10.02 20.42
CA GLU A 147 -3.02 10.69 20.57
C GLU A 147 -2.40 11.01 19.21
N GLY A 148 -2.60 10.14 18.21
CA GLY A 148 -2.15 10.38 16.84
C GLY A 148 -2.72 11.66 16.22
N TYR A 149 -4.01 11.94 16.41
CA TYR A 149 -4.61 13.19 15.93
C TYR A 149 -4.17 14.39 16.78
N PHE A 150 -4.12 14.22 18.10
CA PHE A 150 -3.69 15.28 19.01
C PHE A 150 -2.29 15.80 18.69
N LEU A 151 -1.36 14.89 18.37
CA LEU A 151 0.04 15.23 18.05
C LEU A 151 0.27 15.62 16.59
N LEU A 152 -0.76 15.54 15.74
CA LEU A 152 -0.61 15.68 14.29
C LEU A 152 -0.08 17.07 13.86
N PRO A 153 -0.56 18.22 14.40
CA PRO A 153 -0.01 19.53 14.03
C PRO A 153 1.47 19.68 14.37
N SER A 154 1.86 19.28 15.59
CA SER A 154 3.26 19.30 16.00
C SER A 154 4.13 18.39 15.14
N PHE A 155 3.59 17.25 14.70
CA PHE A 155 4.30 16.35 13.79
C PHE A 155 4.47 16.97 12.40
N CYS A 156 3.44 17.60 11.85
CA CYS A 156 3.51 18.35 10.60
C CYS A 156 4.55 19.49 10.65
N ASP A 157 4.61 20.24 11.75
CA ASP A 157 5.64 21.27 11.93
C ASP A 157 7.05 20.69 11.98
N GLN A 158 7.23 19.51 12.57
CA GLN A 158 8.53 18.83 12.56
C GLN A 158 8.92 18.35 11.17
N ILE A 159 7.97 17.82 10.39
CA ILE A 159 8.21 17.48 8.99
C ILE A 159 8.73 18.71 8.23
N LYS A 160 8.05 19.86 8.38
CA LYS A 160 8.42 21.13 7.74
C LYS A 160 9.79 21.64 8.21
N LYS A 161 10.10 21.52 9.50
CA LYS A 161 11.40 21.91 10.09
C LYS A 161 12.55 21.03 9.60
N SER A 162 12.37 19.71 9.58
CA SER A 162 13.39 18.77 9.13
C SER A 162 13.63 18.85 7.63
N ASN A 163 12.58 19.11 6.84
CA ASN A 163 12.64 19.11 5.38
C ASN A 163 12.09 20.44 4.82
N PRO A 164 12.91 21.52 4.80
CA PRO A 164 12.49 22.82 4.27
C PRO A 164 11.89 22.73 2.86
N GLY A 165 10.84 23.53 2.59
CA GLY A 165 10.10 23.51 1.33
C GLY A 165 9.01 22.43 1.24
N THR A 166 8.96 21.50 2.19
CA THR A 166 7.86 20.53 2.35
C THR A 166 6.60 21.23 2.84
N VAL A 167 5.44 20.82 2.34
CA VAL A 167 4.14 21.23 2.88
C VAL A 167 3.52 20.04 3.58
N ALA A 168 3.08 20.27 4.82
CA ALA A 168 2.35 19.30 5.63
C ALA A 168 1.32 20.08 6.45
N GLU A 169 0.07 20.10 6.00
CA GLU A 169 -0.98 20.97 6.53
C GLU A 169 -2.21 20.19 6.96
N VAL A 170 -2.67 20.45 8.19
CA VAL A 170 -3.83 19.82 8.80
C VAL A 170 -4.99 20.81 8.79
N TYR A 171 -6.14 20.35 8.31
CA TYR A 171 -7.36 21.10 8.21
C TYR A 171 -8.40 20.56 9.20
N THR A 172 -8.96 21.45 10.01
CA THR A 172 -9.98 21.16 11.01
C THR A 172 -11.31 21.82 10.71
N ASP A 173 -12.37 21.20 11.20
CA ASP A 173 -13.69 21.83 11.28
C ASP A 173 -13.62 23.03 12.25
N CYS A 174 -14.03 24.20 11.78
CA CYS A 174 -14.03 25.44 12.56
C CYS A 174 -14.94 25.38 13.80
N ALA A 175 -15.91 24.47 13.84
CA ALA A 175 -16.85 24.38 14.95
C ALA A 175 -16.35 23.55 16.15
N ASP A 176 -15.57 22.49 15.90
CA ASP A 176 -15.27 21.45 16.90
C ASP A 176 -13.76 21.09 16.98
N ASP A 177 -12.91 21.74 16.19
CA ASP A 177 -11.48 21.42 16.01
C ASP A 177 -11.23 19.95 15.61
N ARG A 178 -12.18 19.36 14.89
CA ARG A 178 -12.07 17.97 14.45
C ARG A 178 -11.33 17.88 13.14
N PHE A 179 -10.47 16.89 13.04
CA PHE A 179 -9.79 16.51 11.81
C PHE A 179 -10.79 16.36 10.65
N GLN A 180 -10.52 17.06 9.55
CA GLN A 180 -11.20 16.85 8.28
C GLN A 180 -10.24 16.27 7.26
N ARG A 181 -9.10 16.95 7.05
CA ARG A 181 -8.17 16.63 5.97
C ARG A 181 -6.73 16.92 6.38
N LEU A 182 -5.79 16.19 5.80
CA LEU A 182 -4.35 16.43 5.87
C LEU A 182 -3.83 16.38 4.45
N PHE A 183 -2.97 17.32 4.07
CA PHE A 183 -2.23 17.28 2.81
C PHE A 183 -0.73 17.29 3.08
N VAL A 184 0.01 16.43 2.37
CA VAL A 184 1.48 16.35 2.48
C VAL A 184 2.10 16.18 1.10
N PHE A 185 3.10 17.02 0.80
CA PHE A 185 4.09 16.73 -0.24
C PHE A 185 5.48 17.11 0.27
N PHE A 186 6.47 16.24 0.03
CA PHE A 186 7.86 16.50 0.35
C PHE A 186 8.52 17.31 -0.76
N TYR A 187 9.37 18.28 -0.40
CA TYR A 187 10.11 19.07 -1.40
C TYR A 187 10.90 18.17 -2.37
N ALA A 188 11.51 17.10 -1.87
CA ALA A 188 12.22 16.12 -2.70
C ALA A 188 11.32 15.50 -3.78
N SER A 189 10.06 15.20 -3.45
CA SER A 189 9.09 14.65 -4.39
C SER A 189 8.69 15.67 -5.47
N ILE A 190 8.34 16.90 -5.10
CA ILE A 190 7.93 17.91 -6.10
C ILE A 190 9.10 18.29 -7.02
N TYR A 191 10.32 18.44 -6.46
CA TYR A 191 11.52 18.73 -7.23
C TYR A 191 11.81 17.60 -8.22
N GLY A 192 11.83 16.36 -7.74
CA GLY A 192 12.14 15.21 -8.60
C GLY A 192 11.12 15.05 -9.73
N PHE A 193 9.84 15.28 -9.43
CA PHE A 193 8.78 15.24 -10.43
C PHE A 193 8.97 16.29 -11.53
N LEU A 194 9.22 17.55 -11.15
CA LEU A 194 9.33 18.66 -12.11
C LEU A 194 10.60 18.57 -12.97
N ASN A 195 11.69 18.02 -12.43
CA ASN A 195 12.99 18.05 -13.10
C ASN A 195 13.35 16.76 -13.83
N GLY A 196 12.76 15.61 -13.48
CA GLY A 196 13.19 14.33 -14.04
C GLY A 196 12.11 13.29 -14.31
N CYS A 197 10.95 13.34 -13.65
CA CYS A 197 9.87 12.38 -13.92
C CYS A 197 9.14 12.67 -15.23
N LEU A 198 8.43 11.64 -15.71
CA LEU A 198 7.47 11.79 -16.79
C LEU A 198 6.29 12.68 -16.34
N PRO A 199 5.74 13.56 -17.20
CA PRO A 199 4.58 14.40 -16.89
C PRO A 199 3.26 13.59 -16.93
N VAL A 200 3.27 12.42 -16.29
CA VAL A 200 2.16 11.49 -16.13
C VAL A 200 1.88 11.36 -14.64
N ILE A 201 0.62 11.54 -14.24
CA ILE A 201 0.22 11.51 -12.83
C ILE A 201 -0.86 10.43 -12.62
N GLY A 202 -0.53 9.41 -11.84
CA GLY A 202 -1.47 8.41 -11.34
C GLY A 202 -2.20 8.92 -10.09
N LEU A 203 -3.53 8.83 -10.08
CA LEU A 203 -4.40 9.20 -8.97
C LEU A 203 -5.18 7.99 -8.46
N GLY A 204 -5.30 7.88 -7.14
CA GLY A 204 -6.22 6.92 -6.54
C GLY A 204 -6.28 7.00 -5.02
N GLY A 205 -7.14 6.17 -4.44
CA GLY A 205 -7.43 6.14 -3.01
C GLY A 205 -7.21 4.76 -2.39
N LEU A 206 -6.87 4.76 -1.09
CA LEU A 206 -6.79 3.57 -0.25
C LEU A 206 -7.54 3.82 1.06
N GLN A 207 -8.55 3.00 1.34
CA GLN A 207 -9.28 3.08 2.59
C GLN A 207 -8.42 2.59 3.77
N LEU A 208 -8.24 3.46 4.76
CA LEU A 208 -7.58 3.12 6.01
C LEU A 208 -8.49 2.23 6.86
N LYS A 209 -7.88 1.29 7.58
CA LYS A 209 -8.57 0.29 8.40
C LYS A 209 -8.41 0.56 9.90
N ASN A 210 -7.91 1.74 10.24
CA ASN A 210 -7.79 2.20 11.62
C ASN A 210 -9.18 2.53 12.21
N LYS A 211 -9.19 2.92 13.49
CA LYS A 211 -10.41 3.21 14.25
C LYS A 211 -11.36 4.21 13.56
N TYR A 212 -10.86 5.12 12.72
CA TYR A 212 -11.64 6.22 12.15
C TYR A 212 -11.96 6.07 10.66
N LEU A 213 -11.46 5.02 9.99
CA LEU A 213 -11.84 4.60 8.63
C LEU A 213 -11.70 5.67 7.52
N GLY A 214 -10.77 6.62 7.66
CA GLY A 214 -10.51 7.63 6.64
C GLY A 214 -9.94 7.03 5.33
N THR A 215 -9.77 7.87 4.32
CA THR A 215 -9.17 7.49 3.03
C THR A 215 -7.84 8.19 2.83
N LEU A 216 -6.84 7.45 2.38
CA LEU A 216 -5.57 7.98 1.88
C LEU A 216 -5.71 8.23 0.37
N LEU A 217 -5.71 9.49 -0.06
CA LEU A 217 -5.65 9.88 -1.47
C LEU A 217 -4.19 10.06 -1.85
N VAL A 218 -3.81 9.62 -3.05
CA VAL A 218 -2.41 9.64 -3.49
C VAL A 218 -2.28 10.12 -4.93
N ALA A 219 -1.21 10.87 -5.17
CA ALA A 219 -0.71 11.25 -6.47
C ALA A 219 0.68 10.64 -6.66
N THR A 220 0.88 9.99 -7.79
CA THR A 220 2.09 9.23 -8.13
C THR A 220 2.51 9.55 -9.57
N SER A 221 3.75 9.30 -9.92
CA SER A 221 4.31 9.52 -11.25
C SER A 221 5.32 8.42 -11.57
N PHE A 222 5.99 8.51 -12.72
CA PHE A 222 6.96 7.55 -13.21
C PHE A 222 8.32 8.22 -13.37
N ASP A 223 9.36 7.60 -12.82
CA ASP A 223 10.73 8.04 -13.11
C ASP A 223 11.18 7.62 -14.52
N ALA A 224 12.38 8.03 -14.91
CA ALA A 224 12.91 7.76 -16.25
C ALA A 224 13.06 6.25 -16.59
N ASP A 225 13.12 5.37 -15.59
CA ASP A 225 13.19 3.91 -15.75
C ASP A 225 11.79 3.25 -15.69
N GLY A 226 10.73 4.07 -15.57
CA GLY A 226 9.34 3.62 -15.48
C GLY A 226 8.90 3.17 -14.08
N GLY A 227 9.70 3.41 -13.05
CA GLY A 227 9.41 3.01 -11.66
C GLY A 227 8.43 3.94 -10.93
N LEU A 228 7.76 3.44 -9.90
CA LEU A 228 6.86 4.24 -9.03
C LEU A 228 7.57 5.43 -8.39
N PHE A 229 7.06 6.63 -8.60
CA PHE A 229 7.53 7.85 -7.94
C PHE A 229 6.38 8.56 -7.21
N PRO A 230 6.31 8.54 -5.87
CA PRO A 230 5.23 9.20 -5.13
C PRO A 230 5.42 10.73 -5.09
N LEU A 231 4.36 11.45 -5.47
CA LEU A 231 4.36 12.90 -5.61
C LEU A 231 3.79 13.59 -4.36
N ALA A 232 2.55 13.25 -4.00
CA ALA A 232 1.84 13.84 -2.87
C ALA A 232 0.78 12.86 -2.35
N PHE A 233 0.36 13.05 -1.11
CA PHE A 233 -0.74 12.28 -0.53
C PHE A 233 -1.56 13.12 0.44
N ALA A 234 -2.78 12.66 0.71
CA ALA A 234 -3.67 13.29 1.67
C ALA A 234 -4.43 12.23 2.48
N VAL A 235 -4.71 12.53 3.74
CA VAL A 235 -5.65 11.75 4.55
C VAL A 235 -6.92 12.56 4.67
N VAL A 236 -8.04 12.00 4.25
CA VAL A 236 -9.36 12.61 4.33
C VAL A 236 -10.30 11.72 5.16
N ASP A 237 -11.31 12.33 5.78
CA ASP A 237 -12.33 11.61 6.52
C ASP A 237 -13.19 10.69 5.63
N MET A 238 -13.44 11.10 4.39
CA MET A 238 -14.20 10.36 3.39
C MET A 238 -13.74 10.70 1.98
N GLU A 239 -13.74 9.68 1.11
CA GLU A 239 -13.58 9.88 -0.33
C GLU A 239 -14.90 10.30 -0.97
N ASN A 240 -14.93 11.52 -1.51
CA ASN A 240 -16.05 12.12 -2.23
C ASN A 240 -15.54 13.22 -3.20
N ASP A 241 -16.45 13.76 -4.01
CA ASP A 241 -16.13 14.77 -5.04
C ASP A 241 -15.44 16.01 -4.43
N GLU A 242 -15.89 16.49 -3.27
CA GLU A 242 -15.28 17.63 -2.59
C GLU A 242 -13.84 17.35 -2.13
N SER A 243 -13.59 16.13 -1.63
CA SER A 243 -12.25 15.70 -1.20
C SER A 243 -11.28 15.64 -2.37
N TRP A 244 -11.74 15.19 -3.54
CA TRP A 244 -10.93 15.14 -4.76
C TRP A 244 -10.65 16.51 -5.35
N ILE A 245 -11.68 17.38 -5.44
CA ILE A 245 -11.51 18.79 -5.86
C ILE A 245 -10.51 19.51 -4.95
N TRP A 246 -10.63 19.30 -3.64
CA TRP A 246 -9.71 19.89 -2.68
C TRP A 246 -8.29 19.32 -2.82
N PHE A 247 -8.12 18.00 -2.89
CA PHE A 247 -6.80 17.38 -3.03
C PHE A 247 -6.07 17.86 -4.29
N LEU A 248 -6.77 17.91 -5.42
CA LEU A 248 -6.21 18.42 -6.68
C LEU A 248 -5.96 19.93 -6.62
N SER A 249 -6.73 20.69 -5.84
CA SER A 249 -6.44 22.10 -5.60
C SER A 249 -5.15 22.30 -4.81
N GLU A 250 -4.89 21.48 -3.79
CA GLU A 250 -3.65 21.53 -3.01
C GLU A 250 -2.45 21.06 -3.83
N LEU A 251 -2.62 20.02 -4.66
CA LEU A 251 -1.61 19.58 -5.61
C LEU A 251 -1.28 20.67 -6.65
N HIS A 252 -2.28 21.36 -7.18
CA HIS A 252 -2.08 22.46 -8.13
C HIS A 252 -1.28 23.61 -7.48
N LYS A 253 -1.66 24.04 -6.27
CA LYS A 253 -0.92 25.05 -5.52
C LYS A 253 0.53 24.64 -5.28
N ALA A 254 0.76 23.38 -4.89
CA ALA A 254 2.09 22.85 -4.68
C ALA A 254 2.95 22.94 -5.96
N LEU A 255 2.38 22.68 -7.12
CA LEU A 255 3.06 22.84 -8.41
C LEU A 255 3.33 24.33 -8.71
N GLU A 256 2.35 25.22 -8.55
CA GLU A 256 2.51 26.68 -8.76
C GLU A 256 3.60 27.30 -7.88
N MET A 257 3.75 26.80 -6.65
CA MET A 257 4.79 27.25 -5.73
C MET A 257 6.20 26.86 -6.18
N ASN A 258 6.33 25.84 -7.04
CA ASN A 258 7.62 25.24 -7.40
C ASN A 258 7.96 25.36 -8.90
N THR A 259 7.03 25.81 -9.75
CA THR A 259 7.30 26.11 -11.16
C THR A 259 6.55 27.35 -11.64
N GLN A 260 7.21 28.15 -12.50
CA GLN A 260 6.59 29.32 -13.15
C GLN A 260 5.67 28.92 -14.31
N CYS A 261 5.86 27.72 -14.88
CA CYS A 261 5.07 27.20 -15.99
C CYS A 261 4.69 25.75 -15.72
N ILE A 262 3.41 25.50 -15.54
CA ILE A 262 2.87 24.16 -15.34
C ILE A 262 2.70 23.51 -16.72
N PRO A 263 3.40 22.39 -17.01
CA PRO A 263 3.23 21.69 -18.27
C PRO A 263 1.86 21.00 -18.33
N GLN A 264 1.44 20.61 -19.53
CA GLN A 264 0.28 19.72 -19.68
C GLN A 264 0.63 18.33 -19.15
N PHE A 265 -0.25 17.77 -18.32
CA PHE A 265 -0.07 16.43 -17.77
C PHE A 265 -1.01 15.41 -18.42
N ALA A 266 -0.64 14.15 -18.35
CA ALA A 266 -1.54 13.02 -18.57
C ALA A 266 -1.90 12.38 -17.22
N PHE A 267 -3.17 12.45 -16.83
CA PHE A 267 -3.67 11.83 -15.61
C PHE A 267 -4.18 10.42 -15.86
N LEU A 268 -3.82 9.48 -14.98
CA LEU A 268 -4.32 8.10 -14.96
C LEU A 268 -5.08 7.86 -13.66
N SER A 269 -6.31 7.38 -13.73
CA SER A 269 -7.13 7.09 -12.53
C SER A 269 -8.11 5.93 -12.77
N ASP A 270 -8.89 5.55 -11.77
CA ASP A 270 -9.94 4.55 -11.90
C ASP A 270 -11.12 4.95 -12.82
N GLY A 271 -11.16 6.20 -13.29
CA GLY A 271 -12.23 6.71 -14.15
C GLY A 271 -13.48 7.14 -13.39
N SER A 272 -13.41 7.24 -12.06
CA SER A 272 -14.51 7.77 -11.26
C SER A 272 -14.87 9.20 -11.68
N LYS A 273 -16.19 9.46 -11.72
CA LYS A 273 -16.72 10.77 -12.16
C LYS A 273 -16.20 11.92 -11.29
N GLY A 274 -16.07 11.70 -9.98
CA GLY A 274 -15.53 12.69 -9.04
C GLY A 274 -14.12 13.15 -9.38
N ILE A 275 -13.22 12.22 -9.74
CA ILE A 275 -11.85 12.56 -10.17
C ILE A 275 -11.88 13.28 -11.51
N ALA A 276 -12.67 12.80 -12.48
CA ALA A 276 -12.74 13.40 -13.81
C ALA A 276 -13.23 14.86 -13.77
N ASP A 277 -14.27 15.14 -12.97
CA ASP A 277 -14.82 16.49 -12.84
C ASP A 277 -13.88 17.42 -12.04
N ALA A 278 -13.20 16.88 -11.04
CA ALA A 278 -12.16 17.62 -10.31
C ALA A 278 -10.97 18.00 -11.21
N LEU A 279 -10.53 17.10 -12.09
CA LEU A 279 -9.47 17.35 -13.07
C LEU A 279 -9.86 18.42 -14.08
N LYS A 280 -11.07 18.37 -14.64
CA LYS A 280 -11.57 19.42 -15.54
C LYS A 280 -11.57 20.80 -14.87
N THR A 281 -11.82 20.83 -13.57
CA THR A 281 -11.87 22.07 -12.80
C THR A 281 -10.49 22.62 -12.45
N LYS A 282 -9.54 21.75 -12.06
CA LYS A 282 -8.23 22.16 -11.53
C LYS A 282 -7.08 22.06 -12.52
N PHE A 283 -7.20 21.22 -13.55
CA PHE A 283 -6.20 21.02 -14.59
C PHE A 283 -6.86 21.03 -15.99
N PRO A 284 -7.51 22.14 -16.40
CA PRO A 284 -8.31 22.19 -17.63
C PRO A 284 -7.49 21.99 -18.92
N SER A 285 -6.18 22.24 -18.88
CA SER A 285 -5.26 22.05 -20.01
C SER A 285 -4.66 20.64 -20.09
N SER A 286 -4.95 19.77 -19.12
CA SER A 286 -4.38 18.43 -19.03
C SER A 286 -5.36 17.36 -19.50
N PHE A 287 -4.83 16.19 -19.81
CA PHE A 287 -5.61 15.08 -20.36
C PHE A 287 -5.86 14.02 -19.28
N HIS A 288 -6.99 13.33 -19.37
CA HIS A 288 -7.38 12.29 -18.43
C HIS A 288 -7.65 10.97 -19.15
N ALA A 289 -7.04 9.90 -18.67
CA ALA A 289 -7.28 8.55 -19.11
C ALA A 289 -7.65 7.62 -17.93
N VAL A 290 -8.51 6.66 -18.23
CA VAL A 290 -8.86 5.54 -17.37
C VAL A 290 -7.70 4.56 -17.37
N CYS A 291 -7.28 4.18 -16.16
CA CYS A 291 -6.26 3.19 -15.91
C CYS A 291 -6.69 1.84 -16.46
N MET A 292 -5.89 1.26 -17.35
CA MET A 292 -6.20 -0.03 -18.00
C MET A 292 -6.32 -1.19 -17.01
N ARG A 293 -5.63 -1.15 -15.86
CA ARG A 293 -5.85 -2.14 -14.78
C ARG A 293 -7.27 -2.08 -14.23
N HIS A 294 -7.81 -0.88 -14.00
CA HIS A 294 -9.19 -0.73 -13.52
C HIS A 294 -10.21 -1.22 -14.57
N LEU A 295 -9.97 -0.92 -15.85
CA LEU A 295 -10.83 -1.42 -16.93
C LEU A 295 -10.73 -2.95 -17.07
N THR A 296 -9.52 -3.50 -16.91
CA THR A 296 -9.25 -4.95 -16.90
C THR A 296 -9.94 -5.65 -15.72
N ASP A 297 -9.89 -5.08 -14.53
CA ASP A 297 -10.53 -5.62 -13.34
C ASP A 297 -12.06 -5.58 -13.49
N SER A 298 -12.60 -4.53 -14.11
CA SER A 298 -14.04 -4.40 -14.38
C SER A 298 -14.53 -5.43 -15.39
N ILE A 299 -13.88 -5.55 -16.55
CA ILE A 299 -14.25 -6.55 -17.57
C ILE A 299 -14.04 -7.98 -17.05
N GLY A 300 -12.99 -8.21 -16.25
CA GLY A 300 -12.70 -9.50 -15.63
C GLY A 300 -13.75 -9.91 -14.60
N LYS A 301 -14.30 -8.96 -13.84
CA LYS A 301 -15.41 -9.22 -12.89
C LYS A 301 -16.73 -9.49 -13.62
N GLU A 302 -17.01 -8.75 -14.67
CA GLU A 302 -18.29 -8.82 -15.39
C GLU A 302 -18.40 -10.10 -16.24
N PHE A 303 -17.34 -10.43 -17.01
CA PHE A 303 -17.40 -11.52 -17.99
C PHE A 303 -16.53 -12.73 -17.63
N ASN A 304 -15.52 -12.57 -16.75
CA ASN A 304 -14.64 -13.64 -16.28
C ASN A 304 -14.00 -14.48 -17.41
N ASP A 305 -13.67 -13.85 -18.55
CA ASP A 305 -12.95 -14.45 -19.68
C ASP A 305 -11.59 -13.75 -19.89
N SER A 306 -10.50 -14.50 -19.83
CA SER A 306 -9.14 -13.97 -20.00
C SER A 306 -8.82 -13.55 -21.44
N ARG A 307 -9.52 -14.11 -22.44
CA ARG A 307 -9.33 -13.75 -23.85
C ARG A 307 -9.81 -12.33 -24.11
N LEU A 308 -10.92 -11.92 -23.49
CA LEU A 308 -11.43 -10.55 -23.54
C LEU A 308 -10.42 -9.56 -22.96
N VAL A 309 -9.80 -9.91 -21.83
CA VAL A 309 -8.75 -9.08 -21.21
C VAL A 309 -7.56 -8.91 -22.17
N HIS A 310 -7.10 -10.00 -22.78
CA HIS A 310 -5.99 -9.94 -23.73
C HIS A 310 -6.33 -9.09 -24.96
N ALA A 311 -7.50 -9.31 -25.58
CA ALA A 311 -7.95 -8.54 -26.74
C ALA A 311 -8.15 -7.05 -26.39
N LEU A 312 -8.66 -6.73 -25.20
CA LEU A 312 -8.78 -5.36 -24.70
C LEU A 312 -7.42 -4.66 -24.61
N TRP A 313 -6.40 -5.33 -24.06
CA TRP A 313 -5.04 -4.78 -24.02
C TRP A 313 -4.45 -4.54 -25.40
N GLN A 314 -4.68 -5.47 -26.33
CA GLN A 314 -4.25 -5.30 -27.73
C GLN A 314 -4.96 -4.11 -28.39
N ALA A 315 -6.27 -3.98 -28.22
CA ALA A 315 -7.04 -2.83 -28.69
C ALA A 315 -6.52 -1.52 -28.08
N ALA A 316 -6.26 -1.49 -26.77
CA ALA A 316 -5.77 -0.29 -26.10
C ALA A 316 -4.38 0.14 -26.61
N SER A 317 -3.51 -0.83 -26.87
CA SER A 317 -2.14 -0.61 -27.34
C SER A 317 -2.01 -0.34 -28.84
N ALA A 318 -3.09 -0.53 -29.61
CA ALA A 318 -3.09 -0.35 -31.05
C ALA A 318 -2.67 1.08 -31.44
N THR A 319 -1.80 1.17 -32.44
CA THR A 319 -1.26 2.45 -32.93
C THR A 319 -1.88 2.91 -34.25
N THR A 320 -2.71 2.05 -34.88
CA THR A 320 -3.41 2.35 -36.13
C THR A 320 -4.91 2.06 -36.01
N VAL A 321 -5.72 2.79 -36.78
CA VAL A 321 -7.19 2.63 -36.79
C VAL A 321 -7.59 1.23 -37.26
N VAL A 322 -6.84 0.67 -38.22
CA VAL A 322 -7.10 -0.68 -38.76
C VAL A 322 -6.91 -1.72 -37.66
N SER A 323 -5.75 -1.73 -37.01
CA SER A 323 -5.45 -2.68 -35.91
C SER A 323 -6.42 -2.53 -34.74
N PHE A 324 -6.81 -1.30 -34.40
CA PHE A 324 -7.83 -1.07 -33.36
C PHE A 324 -9.17 -1.71 -33.73
N LYS A 325 -9.66 -1.50 -34.95
CA LYS A 325 -10.93 -2.05 -35.42
C LYS A 325 -10.92 -3.58 -35.47
N GLU A 326 -9.82 -4.17 -35.93
CA GLU A 326 -9.63 -5.63 -35.92
C GLU A 326 -9.74 -6.21 -34.51
N LYS A 327 -9.11 -5.56 -33.52
CA LYS A 327 -9.19 -6.01 -32.13
C LYS A 327 -10.55 -5.78 -31.48
N MET A 328 -11.27 -4.73 -31.87
CA MET A 328 -12.65 -4.54 -31.45
C MET A 328 -13.59 -5.60 -32.05
N ALA A 329 -13.37 -6.00 -33.31
CA ALA A 329 -14.11 -7.11 -33.93
C ALA A 329 -13.80 -8.45 -33.24
N GLU A 330 -12.53 -8.71 -32.89
CA GLU A 330 -12.14 -9.89 -32.11
C GLU A 330 -12.87 -9.95 -30.75
N ILE A 331 -13.03 -8.81 -30.07
CA ILE A 331 -13.81 -8.74 -28.82
C ILE A 331 -15.29 -9.09 -29.07
N GLU A 332 -15.88 -8.58 -30.15
CA GLU A 332 -17.27 -8.85 -30.52
C GLU A 332 -17.52 -10.32 -30.89
N ASP A 333 -16.54 -10.96 -31.55
CA ASP A 333 -16.55 -12.38 -31.86
C ASP A 333 -16.45 -13.27 -30.61
N ILE A 334 -15.64 -12.84 -29.61
CA ILE A 334 -15.54 -13.55 -28.32
C ILE A 334 -16.83 -13.38 -27.51
N SER A 335 -17.35 -12.15 -27.42
CA SER A 335 -18.60 -11.83 -26.73
C SER A 335 -19.19 -10.51 -27.22
N SER A 336 -20.32 -10.59 -27.91
CA SER A 336 -21.06 -9.40 -28.35
C SER A 336 -21.61 -8.57 -27.18
N GLU A 337 -21.83 -9.18 -26.02
CA GLU A 337 -22.22 -8.46 -24.79
C GLU A 337 -21.06 -7.62 -24.25
N ALA A 338 -19.84 -8.16 -24.25
CA ALA A 338 -18.63 -7.44 -23.84
C ALA A 338 -18.31 -6.28 -24.77
N ALA A 339 -18.50 -6.45 -26.08
CA ALA A 339 -18.33 -5.38 -27.05
C ALA A 339 -19.32 -4.21 -26.81
N LYS A 340 -20.59 -4.50 -26.52
CA LYS A 340 -21.60 -3.48 -26.17
C LYS A 340 -21.26 -2.78 -24.85
N TRP A 341 -20.84 -3.54 -23.84
CA TRP A 341 -20.40 -2.98 -22.57
C TRP A 341 -19.20 -2.02 -22.74
N LEU A 342 -18.23 -2.40 -23.58
CA LEU A 342 -17.05 -1.56 -23.82
C LEU A 342 -17.39 -0.26 -24.57
N GLN A 343 -18.50 -0.21 -25.34
CA GLN A 343 -18.97 1.02 -25.98
C GLN A 343 -19.42 2.10 -24.96
N GLU A 344 -19.73 1.72 -23.72
CA GLU A 344 -20.02 2.67 -22.64
C GLU A 344 -18.76 3.46 -22.22
N PHE A 345 -17.57 2.96 -22.54
CA PHE A 345 -16.28 3.59 -22.27
C PHE A 345 -15.71 4.20 -23.55
N PRO A 346 -15.73 5.54 -23.71
CA PRO A 346 -15.26 6.18 -24.93
C PRO A 346 -13.79 5.82 -25.24
N PRO A 347 -13.42 5.41 -26.48
CA PRO A 347 -12.06 4.99 -26.80
C PRO A 347 -10.97 6.03 -26.47
N HIS A 348 -11.28 7.32 -26.54
CA HIS A 348 -10.34 8.39 -26.19
C HIS A 348 -9.94 8.39 -24.70
N SER A 349 -10.69 7.72 -23.83
CA SER A 349 -10.39 7.65 -22.39
C SER A 349 -9.47 6.48 -22.05
N TRP A 350 -9.21 5.52 -22.93
CA TRP A 350 -8.42 4.32 -22.58
C TRP A 350 -7.48 3.84 -23.69
N ALA A 351 -7.82 4.02 -24.97
CA ALA A 351 -7.02 3.57 -26.11
C ALA A 351 -5.94 4.60 -26.47
N LEU A 352 -4.72 4.12 -26.74
CA LEU A 352 -3.56 4.96 -27.02
C LEU A 352 -3.75 5.81 -28.28
N LEU A 353 -4.34 5.21 -29.33
CA LEU A 353 -4.59 5.86 -30.62
C LEU A 353 -5.48 7.10 -30.52
N TYR A 354 -6.49 7.08 -29.64
CA TYR A 354 -7.51 8.13 -29.54
C TYR A 354 -7.28 9.08 -28.37
N PHE A 355 -6.30 8.79 -27.51
CA PHE A 355 -5.94 9.67 -26.40
C PHE A 355 -5.27 10.94 -26.94
N GLN A 356 -5.77 12.11 -26.52
CA GLN A 356 -5.30 13.39 -27.05
C GLN A 356 -3.95 13.84 -26.47
N GLY A 357 -3.60 13.36 -25.27
CA GLY A 357 -2.34 13.67 -24.61
C GLY A 357 -1.23 12.66 -24.92
N ILE A 358 -0.06 12.86 -24.30
CA ILE A 358 1.06 11.92 -24.37
C ILE A 358 1.20 11.26 -23.00
N ARG A 359 1.01 9.92 -22.97
CA ARG A 359 1.20 9.11 -21.76
C ARG A 359 2.43 8.21 -21.82
N TYR A 360 3.32 8.41 -22.79
CA TYR A 360 4.63 7.77 -22.87
C TYR A 360 4.60 6.23 -22.79
N GLY A 361 3.53 5.61 -23.29
CA GLY A 361 3.32 4.15 -23.18
C GLY A 361 2.80 3.64 -21.84
N HIS A 362 2.51 4.51 -20.88
CA HIS A 362 1.90 4.13 -19.60
C HIS A 362 0.38 4.05 -19.72
N PHE A 363 -0.14 2.81 -19.64
CA PHE A 363 -1.57 2.52 -19.71
C PHE A 363 -2.25 2.45 -18.33
N SER A 364 -1.46 2.27 -17.28
CA SER A 364 -1.93 2.00 -15.93
C SER A 364 -1.24 2.90 -14.94
N SER A 365 -1.97 3.34 -13.92
CA SER A 365 -1.39 3.96 -12.73
C SER A 365 -0.47 2.99 -11.99
N ASN A 366 0.46 3.52 -11.21
CA ASN A 366 1.29 2.80 -10.25
C ASN A 366 0.84 3.04 -8.80
N VAL A 367 -0.38 3.56 -8.61
CA VAL A 367 -1.02 3.78 -7.31
C VAL A 367 -1.16 2.46 -6.53
N GLU A 368 -1.43 1.36 -7.23
CA GLU A 368 -1.53 0.03 -6.65
C GLU A 368 -0.20 -0.43 -6.02
N GLU A 369 0.93 -0.11 -6.66
CA GLU A 369 2.26 -0.37 -6.11
C GLU A 369 2.51 0.45 -4.84
N PHE A 370 2.07 1.71 -4.83
CA PHE A 370 2.11 2.54 -3.63
C PHE A 370 1.23 1.97 -2.51
N ASN A 371 0.03 1.50 -2.85
CA ASN A 371 -0.91 0.92 -1.88
C ASN A 371 -0.34 -0.33 -1.20
N ILE A 372 0.51 -1.10 -1.88
CA ILE A 372 1.22 -2.24 -1.27
C ILE A 372 2.12 -1.78 -0.11
N TRP A 373 2.79 -0.63 -0.22
CA TRP A 373 3.67 -0.11 0.83
C TRP A 373 2.92 0.18 2.14
N ILE A 374 1.67 0.61 2.00
CA ILE A 374 0.86 1.14 3.11
C ILE A 374 -0.10 0.10 3.67
N THR A 375 -0.33 -1.00 2.94
CA THR A 375 -1.27 -2.06 3.36
C THR A 375 -1.05 -2.55 4.79
N GLU A 376 0.22 -2.65 5.22
CA GLU A 376 0.59 -3.07 6.59
C GLU A 376 0.32 -1.98 7.65
N ALA A 377 0.44 -0.72 7.25
CA ALA A 377 0.28 0.44 8.14
C ALA A 377 -1.16 0.97 8.19
N CYS A 378 -2.06 0.52 7.30
CA CYS A 378 -3.44 0.98 7.22
C CYS A 378 -4.26 0.84 8.51
N GLU A 379 -3.87 -0.06 9.42
CA GLU A 379 -4.54 -0.26 10.71
C GLU A 379 -3.98 0.64 11.84
N LEU A 380 -2.88 1.38 11.59
CA LEU A 380 -2.18 2.19 12.58
C LEU A 380 -2.76 3.60 12.72
N PRO A 381 -2.39 4.33 13.80
CA PRO A 381 -2.71 5.75 13.90
C PRO A 381 -2.11 6.56 12.72
N VAL A 382 -2.74 7.69 12.42
CA VAL A 382 -2.43 8.52 11.24
C VAL A 382 -0.95 8.91 11.13
N ILE A 383 -0.30 9.25 12.24
CA ILE A 383 1.13 9.59 12.26
C ILE A 383 1.97 8.41 11.75
N GLN A 384 1.67 7.18 12.16
CA GLN A 384 2.44 5.99 11.77
C GLN A 384 2.26 5.66 10.29
N VAL A 385 1.09 5.95 9.71
CA VAL A 385 0.87 5.85 8.26
C VAL A 385 1.81 6.81 7.55
N ILE A 386 1.89 8.07 8.00
CA ILE A 386 2.77 9.09 7.41
C ILE A 386 4.25 8.71 7.59
N GLU A 387 4.64 8.25 8.78
CA GLU A 387 6.01 7.77 9.06
C GLU A 387 6.39 6.59 8.15
N LYS A 388 5.48 5.64 7.90
CA LYS A 388 5.72 4.53 6.96
C LYS A 388 5.91 5.02 5.52
N ILE A 389 5.08 5.97 5.06
CA ILE A 389 5.24 6.60 3.73
C ILE A 389 6.60 7.28 3.66
N TYR A 390 6.94 8.10 4.65
CA TYR A 390 8.20 8.85 4.71
C TYR A 390 9.42 7.93 4.72
N ASN A 391 9.42 6.88 5.54
CA ASN A 391 10.52 5.92 5.60
C ASN A 391 10.70 5.19 4.27
N LYS A 392 9.60 4.79 3.62
CA LYS A 392 9.66 4.16 2.29
C LYS A 392 10.17 5.11 1.21
N LEU A 393 9.75 6.37 1.23
CA LEU A 393 10.28 7.42 0.36
C LEU A 393 11.79 7.58 0.56
N THR A 394 12.25 7.70 1.81
CA THR A 394 13.67 7.89 2.14
C THR A 394 14.53 6.73 1.63
N THR A 395 14.16 5.48 1.96
CA THR A 395 14.88 4.29 1.49
C THR A 395 14.91 4.21 -0.03
N MET A 396 13.77 4.46 -0.70
CA MET A 396 13.70 4.42 -2.16
C MET A 396 14.60 5.47 -2.80
N PHE A 397 14.61 6.72 -2.30
CA PHE A 397 15.46 7.78 -2.85
C PHE A 397 16.94 7.39 -2.76
N GLU A 398 17.37 6.86 -1.62
CA GLU A 398 18.75 6.40 -1.41
C GLU A 398 19.14 5.22 -2.32
N GLU A 399 18.27 4.22 -2.43
CA GLU A 399 18.47 3.04 -3.27
C GLU A 399 18.56 3.43 -4.75
N ARG A 400 17.62 4.26 -5.23
CA ARG A 400 17.56 4.68 -6.64
C ARG A 400 18.71 5.62 -6.99
N HIS A 401 19.02 6.60 -6.14
CA HIS A 401 20.20 7.42 -6.32
C HIS A 401 21.48 6.57 -6.40
N SER A 402 21.63 5.56 -5.54
CA SER A 402 22.78 4.64 -5.57
C SER A 402 22.81 3.76 -6.83
N LYS A 403 21.65 3.22 -7.25
CA LYS A 403 21.50 2.44 -8.49
C LYS A 403 21.95 3.26 -9.71
N SER A 404 21.61 4.55 -9.76
CA SER A 404 21.95 5.42 -10.90
C SER A 404 23.45 5.65 -11.10
N LYS A 405 24.28 5.47 -10.06
CA LYS A 405 25.73 5.70 -10.13
C LYS A 405 26.45 4.67 -10.99
N SER A 406 25.91 3.45 -11.09
CA SER A 406 26.49 2.40 -11.92
C SER A 406 26.08 2.50 -13.39
N TRP A 407 25.20 3.44 -13.75
CA TRP A 407 24.73 3.61 -15.12
C TRP A 407 25.69 4.49 -15.93
N THR A 408 26.19 3.95 -17.05
CA THR A 408 27.10 4.63 -17.97
C THR A 408 26.44 5.02 -19.30
N SER A 409 25.23 4.53 -19.57
CA SER A 409 24.43 4.87 -20.75
C SER A 409 23.91 6.30 -20.70
N VAL A 410 23.50 6.82 -21.86
CA VAL A 410 22.82 8.12 -21.96
C VAL A 410 21.36 7.98 -21.50
N LEU A 411 20.69 6.89 -21.88
CA LEU A 411 19.31 6.61 -21.52
C LEU A 411 19.20 5.71 -20.30
N ALA A 412 18.12 5.88 -19.55
CA ALA A 412 17.76 4.98 -18.47
C ALA A 412 17.51 3.56 -19.03
N PRO A 413 17.72 2.49 -18.23
CA PRO A 413 17.68 1.12 -18.72
C PRO A 413 16.43 0.74 -19.51
N PHE A 414 15.25 1.22 -19.11
CA PHE A 414 14.01 1.03 -19.87
C PHE A 414 14.11 1.50 -21.33
N ALA A 415 14.53 2.74 -21.56
CA ALA A 415 14.62 3.32 -22.89
C ALA A 415 15.84 2.84 -23.67
N GLU A 416 16.97 2.61 -22.98
CA GLU A 416 18.17 1.99 -23.55
C GLU A 416 17.84 0.66 -24.21
N LYS A 417 17.16 -0.24 -23.46
CA LYS A 417 16.74 -1.55 -23.96
C LYS A 417 15.83 -1.44 -25.19
N ARG A 418 14.94 -0.45 -25.24
CA ARG A 418 14.05 -0.21 -26.39
C ARG A 418 14.83 0.23 -27.63
N ILE A 419 15.80 1.13 -27.47
CA ILE A 419 16.66 1.56 -28.59
C ILE A 419 17.55 0.41 -29.06
N GLU A 420 18.16 -0.38 -28.16
CA GLU A 420 18.95 -1.56 -28.53
C GLU A 420 18.13 -2.60 -29.33
N GLU A 421 16.91 -2.89 -28.89
CA GLU A 421 15.99 -3.76 -29.62
C GLU A 421 15.62 -3.18 -31.00
N ALA A 422 15.38 -1.88 -31.08
CA ALA A 422 15.11 -1.19 -32.33
C ALA A 422 16.31 -1.25 -33.30
N ILE A 423 17.54 -1.07 -32.80
CA ILE A 423 18.79 -1.19 -33.58
C ILE A 423 18.93 -2.60 -34.16
N LYS A 424 18.66 -3.65 -33.37
CA LYS A 424 18.74 -5.05 -33.84
C LYS A 424 17.78 -5.33 -35.01
N LEU A 425 16.64 -4.66 -35.06
CA LEU A 425 15.66 -4.80 -36.13
C LEU A 425 16.05 -4.03 -37.40
N THR A 426 16.98 -3.08 -37.35
CA THR A 426 17.32 -2.27 -38.52
C THR A 426 17.88 -3.06 -39.69
N SER A 427 18.55 -4.19 -39.44
CA SER A 427 19.12 -5.03 -40.49
C SER A 427 18.08 -5.73 -41.37
N SER A 428 16.82 -5.80 -40.93
CA SER A 428 15.72 -6.39 -41.72
C SER A 428 14.98 -5.35 -42.57
N TYR A 429 15.36 -4.08 -42.50
CA TYR A 429 14.72 -3.02 -43.26
C TYR A 429 15.57 -2.52 -44.42
N GLN A 430 14.90 -2.21 -45.52
CA GLN A 430 15.46 -1.41 -46.60
C GLN A 430 15.04 0.04 -46.42
N VAL A 431 15.99 0.97 -46.38
CA VAL A 431 15.71 2.39 -46.20
C VAL A 431 15.93 3.12 -47.53
N LEU A 432 14.90 3.79 -48.02
CA LEU A 432 14.95 4.68 -49.18
C LEU A 432 14.81 6.12 -48.67
N GLN A 433 15.74 6.98 -49.04
CA GLN A 433 15.69 8.39 -48.69
C GLN A 433 14.88 9.15 -49.76
N SER A 434 13.77 9.77 -49.36
CA SER A 434 12.91 10.56 -50.26
C SER A 434 13.36 12.01 -50.32
N ASP A 435 13.69 12.61 -49.17
CA ASP A 435 14.25 13.96 -49.06
C ASP A 435 15.25 14.07 -47.88
N GLU A 436 15.59 15.27 -47.40
CA GLU A 436 16.50 15.47 -46.27
C GLU A 436 15.95 14.92 -44.93
N PHE A 437 14.62 14.91 -44.76
CA PHE A 437 13.92 14.59 -43.52
C PHE A 437 13.00 13.36 -43.62
N GLU A 438 12.63 12.93 -44.82
CA GLU A 438 11.64 11.89 -45.09
C GLU A 438 12.28 10.65 -45.73
N PHE A 439 11.92 9.51 -45.17
CA PHE A 439 12.46 8.20 -45.51
C PHE A 439 11.32 7.20 -45.62
N GLU A 440 11.36 6.37 -46.65
CA GLU A 440 10.53 5.18 -46.75
C GLU A 440 11.32 3.98 -46.23
N VAL A 441 10.82 3.35 -45.17
CA VAL A 441 11.43 2.18 -44.53
C VAL A 441 10.58 0.95 -44.87
N ILE A 442 11.14 0.08 -45.69
CA ILE A 442 10.46 -1.11 -46.23
C ILE A 442 10.84 -2.31 -45.38
N SER A 443 9.82 -2.96 -44.81
CA SER A 443 9.91 -4.26 -44.14
C SER A 443 9.32 -5.36 -45.03
N ALA A 444 9.42 -6.62 -44.62
CA ALA A 444 8.84 -7.75 -45.36
C ALA A 444 7.30 -7.66 -45.51
N GLU A 445 6.62 -6.97 -44.60
CA GLU A 445 5.16 -6.94 -44.52
C GLU A 445 4.55 -5.61 -44.98
N ARG A 446 5.26 -4.49 -44.76
CA ARG A 446 4.75 -3.13 -45.03
C ARG A 446 5.87 -2.12 -45.27
N SER A 447 5.54 -1.00 -45.91
CA SER A 447 6.39 0.19 -45.92
C SER A 447 5.87 1.22 -44.90
N ASP A 448 6.80 1.85 -44.19
CA ASP A 448 6.53 2.88 -43.21
C ASP A 448 7.26 4.17 -43.58
N ILE A 449 6.53 5.29 -43.57
CA ILE A 449 7.10 6.62 -43.84
C ILE A 449 7.59 7.20 -42.51
N VAL A 450 8.85 7.61 -42.48
CA VAL A 450 9.51 8.22 -41.34
C VAL A 450 9.92 9.63 -41.71
N ASN A 451 9.51 10.61 -40.90
CA ASN A 451 9.99 11.97 -40.97
C ASN A 451 10.82 12.30 -39.72
N ILE A 452 12.15 12.39 -39.88
CA ILE A 452 13.10 12.64 -38.79
C ILE A 452 13.14 14.11 -38.35
N GLY A 453 12.63 15.05 -39.14
CA GLY A 453 12.55 16.46 -38.75
C GLY A 453 11.39 16.75 -37.81
N THR A 454 10.27 16.05 -38.01
CA THR A 454 9.05 16.16 -37.19
C THR A 454 8.91 15.04 -36.15
N HIS A 455 9.91 14.16 -36.04
CA HIS A 455 9.93 13.00 -35.14
C HIS A 455 8.69 12.09 -35.32
N CYS A 456 8.29 11.87 -36.57
CA CYS A 456 7.07 11.16 -36.91
C CYS A 456 7.36 9.87 -37.69
N CYS A 457 6.61 8.82 -37.41
CA CYS A 457 6.57 7.61 -38.22
C CYS A 457 5.11 7.20 -38.47
N SER A 458 4.80 6.62 -39.63
CA SER A 458 3.47 6.06 -39.96
C SER A 458 3.02 5.00 -38.97
N CYS A 459 3.95 4.26 -38.33
CA CYS A 459 3.63 3.32 -37.26
C CYS A 459 3.12 3.98 -35.96
N ARG A 460 3.19 5.33 -35.87
CA ARG A 460 2.81 6.20 -34.74
C ARG A 460 3.58 6.01 -33.43
N TYR A 461 4.45 5.00 -33.34
CA TYR A 461 5.14 4.65 -32.11
C TYR A 461 6.01 5.81 -31.59
N TRP A 462 6.79 6.46 -32.46
CA TRP A 462 7.67 7.56 -32.04
C TRP A 462 6.88 8.72 -31.43
N GLN A 463 5.74 9.08 -32.03
CA GLN A 463 4.89 10.17 -31.56
C GLN A 463 4.22 9.84 -30.21
N LEU A 464 3.82 8.58 -30.01
CA LEU A 464 3.05 8.16 -28.83
C LEU A 464 3.94 7.85 -27.62
N TYR A 465 5.11 7.26 -27.86
CA TYR A 465 6.05 6.85 -26.81
C TYR A 465 7.17 7.86 -26.59
N GLN A 466 7.40 8.79 -27.53
CA GLN A 466 8.49 9.77 -27.51
C GLN A 466 9.90 9.13 -27.49
N ILE A 467 9.97 7.88 -27.97
CA ILE A 467 11.18 7.10 -28.19
C ILE A 467 11.18 6.67 -29.67
N PRO A 468 12.27 6.88 -30.42
CA PRO A 468 12.39 6.41 -31.79
C PRO A 468 12.00 4.93 -31.95
N CYS A 469 11.10 4.65 -32.89
CA CYS A 469 10.74 3.28 -33.25
C CYS A 469 11.83 2.61 -34.11
N SER A 470 11.75 1.31 -34.34
CA SER A 470 12.71 0.57 -35.18
C SER A 470 12.88 1.15 -36.59
N HIS A 471 11.79 1.64 -37.22
CA HIS A 471 11.87 2.32 -38.51
C HIS A 471 12.60 3.67 -38.41
N ALA A 472 12.30 4.44 -37.36
CA ALA A 472 12.96 5.72 -37.10
C ALA A 472 14.46 5.54 -36.86
N VAL A 473 14.84 4.55 -36.06
CA VAL A 473 16.24 4.19 -35.84
C VAL A 473 16.92 3.81 -37.16
N ALA A 474 16.27 3.01 -38.02
CA ALA A 474 16.84 2.66 -39.33
C ALA A 474 17.10 3.89 -40.21
N ALA A 475 16.14 4.83 -40.28
CA ALA A 475 16.29 6.08 -41.01
C ALA A 475 17.38 6.99 -40.43
N LEU A 476 17.52 7.04 -39.11
CA LEU A 476 18.56 7.84 -38.45
C LEU A 476 19.95 7.28 -38.70
N LEU A 477 20.11 5.96 -38.61
CA LEU A 477 21.38 5.30 -38.87
C LEU A 477 21.81 5.43 -40.35
N SER A 478 20.86 5.40 -41.31
CA SER A 478 21.18 5.58 -42.73
C SER A 478 21.75 6.97 -43.05
N CYS A 479 21.29 8.01 -42.33
CA CYS A 479 21.79 9.38 -42.44
C CYS A 479 22.87 9.74 -41.39
N LYS A 480 23.41 8.75 -40.67
CA LYS A 480 24.47 8.91 -39.64
C LYS A 480 24.08 9.86 -38.49
N LYS A 481 22.79 9.96 -38.17
CA LYS A 481 22.30 10.67 -36.98
C LYS A 481 22.17 9.71 -35.81
N ASP A 482 22.42 10.22 -34.62
CA ASP A 482 22.34 9.46 -33.38
C ASP A 482 20.89 9.30 -32.90
N PRO A 483 20.33 8.08 -32.82
CA PRO A 483 18.99 7.85 -32.27
C PRO A 483 18.84 8.25 -30.80
N TYR A 484 19.92 8.18 -30.01
CA TYR A 484 19.88 8.51 -28.58
C TYR A 484 19.58 10.00 -28.38
N ALA A 485 20.12 10.87 -29.24
CA ALA A 485 19.93 12.32 -29.18
C ALA A 485 18.49 12.79 -29.46
N LEU A 486 17.67 11.96 -30.13
CA LEU A 486 16.28 12.30 -30.48
C LEU A 486 15.25 11.65 -29.54
N THR A 487 15.70 11.01 -28.46
CA THR A 487 14.83 10.51 -27.40
C THR A 487 14.52 11.65 -26.41
N VAL A 488 13.27 11.75 -25.95
CA VAL A 488 12.87 12.82 -25.02
C VAL A 488 13.67 12.77 -23.72
N LYS A 489 13.99 13.95 -23.17
CA LYS A 489 14.83 14.11 -21.96
C LYS A 489 14.38 13.27 -20.76
N TYR A 490 13.08 13.00 -20.61
CA TYR A 490 12.52 12.28 -19.46
C TYR A 490 13.00 10.83 -19.35
N PHE A 491 13.58 10.26 -20.42
CA PHE A 491 14.12 8.90 -20.39
C PHE A 491 15.64 8.83 -20.21
N THR A 492 16.29 9.95 -19.91
CA THR A 492 17.75 10.00 -19.74
C THR A 492 18.18 9.57 -18.34
N VAL A 493 19.42 9.08 -18.22
CA VAL A 493 20.05 8.84 -16.91
C VAL A 493 20.20 10.15 -16.13
N GLU A 494 20.41 11.27 -16.83
CA GLU A 494 20.46 12.61 -16.22
C GLU A 494 19.16 12.96 -15.52
N SER A 495 18.01 12.85 -16.21
CA SER A 495 16.69 13.05 -15.61
C SER A 495 16.43 12.11 -14.42
N TYR A 496 16.87 10.85 -14.51
CA TYR A 496 16.78 9.92 -13.38
C TYR A 496 17.57 10.41 -12.17
N ARG A 497 18.81 10.89 -12.39
CA ARG A 497 19.66 11.42 -11.31
C ARG A 497 19.07 12.68 -10.70
N GLU A 498 18.56 13.60 -11.52
CA GLU A 498 17.85 14.80 -11.06
C GLU A 498 16.61 14.45 -10.23
N THR A 499 15.87 13.41 -10.62
CA THR A 499 14.69 12.93 -9.87
C THR A 499 15.01 12.62 -8.40
N TYR A 500 16.18 12.04 -8.14
CA TYR A 500 16.61 11.60 -6.80
C TYR A 500 17.75 12.45 -6.20
N LEU A 501 17.99 13.63 -6.76
CA LEU A 501 19.04 14.53 -6.28
C LEU A 501 18.75 15.07 -4.86
N PRO A 502 17.52 15.52 -4.54
CA PRO A 502 17.22 16.04 -3.21
C PRO A 502 17.27 14.95 -2.14
N LYS A 503 17.73 15.32 -0.95
CA LYS A 503 17.79 14.42 0.21
C LYS A 503 16.58 14.62 1.11
N LEU A 504 16.09 13.51 1.67
CA LEU A 504 15.10 13.51 2.74
C LEU A 504 15.82 13.40 4.09
N HIS A 505 15.58 14.37 4.97
CA HIS A 505 16.22 14.46 6.28
C HIS A 505 15.36 13.79 7.36
N PRO A 506 15.94 12.88 8.17
CA PRO A 506 15.19 12.16 9.21
C PRO A 506 14.31 13.05 10.07
N ILE A 507 13.07 12.62 10.27
CA ILE A 507 12.14 13.27 11.19
C ILE A 507 12.43 12.71 12.60
N PRO A 508 12.62 13.56 13.62
CA PRO A 508 12.80 13.11 15.00
C PRO A 508 11.68 12.18 15.46
N GLY A 509 12.03 11.08 16.13
CA GLY A 509 11.06 10.09 16.59
C GLY A 509 10.20 10.55 17.76
N LYS A 510 9.08 9.84 18.02
CA LYS A 510 8.11 10.09 19.11
C LYS A 510 8.70 10.37 20.51
N ILE A 511 9.89 9.87 20.81
CA ILE A 511 10.54 10.05 22.12
C ILE A 511 10.99 11.51 22.32
N GLU A 512 11.32 12.23 21.25
CA GLU A 512 11.67 13.65 21.32
C GLU A 512 10.44 14.56 21.36
N LEU A 513 9.33 14.16 20.70
CA LEU A 513 8.06 14.90 20.70
C LEU A 513 7.52 15.16 22.12
N LYS A 514 7.74 14.21 23.04
CA LYS A 514 7.37 14.35 24.47
C LYS A 514 8.34 15.22 25.27
N ARG A 515 9.64 15.24 24.94
CA ARG A 515 10.64 16.07 25.64
C ARG A 515 10.57 17.54 25.23
N SER A 516 10.18 17.82 23.98
CA SER A 516 9.88 19.19 23.53
C SER A 516 8.62 19.79 24.14
N GLY A 517 7.80 18.99 24.85
CA GLY A 517 6.61 19.44 25.56
C GLY A 517 6.86 20.05 26.94
N GLU A 518 8.09 20.01 27.47
CA GLU A 518 8.41 20.54 28.81
C GLU A 518 9.04 21.94 28.79
N SER A 519 9.03 22.68 27.68
CA SER A 519 9.58 24.05 27.67
C SER A 519 8.91 25.08 26.75
N LEU A 520 7.72 24.83 26.21
CA LEU A 520 6.94 25.88 25.54
C LEU A 520 5.48 25.81 25.96
N VAL A 521 5.20 26.45 27.11
CA VAL A 521 3.88 27.05 27.34
C VAL A 521 3.81 28.27 26.40
N ASN A 522 3.57 28.02 25.11
CA ASN A 522 3.13 29.03 24.16
C ASN A 522 1.65 28.77 23.87
N GLU A 523 0.84 29.81 23.94
CA GLU A 523 -0.63 29.77 23.97
C GLU A 523 -1.33 29.33 22.65
N ASP A 524 -0.59 28.85 21.64
CA ASP A 524 -1.14 28.54 20.30
C ASP A 524 -0.89 27.09 19.82
N ILE A 525 -1.06 26.08 20.68
CA ILE A 525 -1.05 24.69 20.21
C ILE A 525 -2.42 24.39 19.60
N GLN A 526 -2.51 24.35 18.26
CA GLN A 526 -3.71 23.86 17.57
C GLN A 526 -4.01 22.43 18.04
N VAL A 527 -5.12 22.25 18.75
CA VAL A 527 -5.55 20.95 19.26
C VAL A 527 -6.42 20.28 18.21
N VAL A 528 -5.96 19.20 17.60
CA VAL A 528 -6.76 18.45 16.62
C VAL A 528 -7.45 17.27 17.26
N ARG A 529 -8.78 17.31 17.29
CA ARG A 529 -9.61 16.20 17.76
C ARG A 529 -9.82 15.18 16.63
N PRO A 530 -9.99 13.88 16.96
CA PRO A 530 -10.31 12.88 15.96
C PRO A 530 -11.61 13.18 15.19
N PRO A 531 -11.74 12.67 13.95
CA PRO A 531 -12.94 12.87 13.14
C PRO A 531 -14.16 12.21 13.80
N LYS A 532 -15.37 12.64 13.40
CA LYS A 532 -16.62 12.04 13.90
C LYS A 532 -16.69 10.59 13.39
N PHE A 533 -16.72 9.61 14.31
CA PHE A 533 -16.79 8.19 13.96
C PHE A 533 -18.09 7.91 13.21
N ARG A 534 -17.99 7.62 11.90
CA ARG A 534 -19.10 7.16 11.08
C ARG A 534 -18.87 5.67 10.82
N ARG A 535 -19.78 4.82 11.28
CA ARG A 535 -19.71 3.38 11.01
C ARG A 535 -20.36 3.14 9.65
N PRO A 536 -19.62 2.86 8.56
CA PRO A 536 -20.26 2.51 7.30
C PRO A 536 -21.06 1.20 7.47
N PRO A 537 -22.19 1.03 6.77
CA PRO A 537 -22.88 -0.25 6.71
C PRO A 537 -22.01 -1.28 5.99
N GLY A 538 -21.82 -2.46 6.60
CA GLY A 538 -21.08 -3.58 6.01
C GLY A 538 -19.65 -3.76 6.55
N ARG A 539 -19.05 -4.91 6.22
CA ARG A 539 -17.68 -5.27 6.60
C ARG A 539 -16.70 -4.72 5.55
N PRO A 540 -15.73 -3.86 5.89
CA PRO A 540 -14.70 -3.43 4.95
C PRO A 540 -13.94 -4.64 4.40
N GLU A 541 -13.87 -4.78 3.08
CA GLU A 541 -13.13 -5.86 2.45
C GLU A 541 -11.63 -5.70 2.74
N LYS A 542 -11.03 -6.76 3.29
CA LYS A 542 -9.63 -6.71 3.73
C LYS A 542 -8.63 -6.80 2.58
N LYS A 543 -9.05 -7.09 1.36
CA LYS A 543 -8.21 -7.20 0.16
C LYS A 543 -9.00 -6.72 -1.06
N ARG A 544 -8.48 -5.77 -1.83
CA ARG A 544 -8.64 -5.86 -3.28
C ARG A 544 -7.72 -7.00 -3.70
N ILE A 545 -8.26 -8.03 -4.33
CA ILE A 545 -7.47 -9.15 -4.82
C ILE A 545 -6.62 -8.59 -5.97
N CYS A 546 -5.31 -8.40 -5.74
CA CYS A 546 -4.37 -8.41 -6.83
C CYS A 546 -4.30 -9.87 -7.29
N THR A 547 -4.80 -10.18 -8.49
CA THR A 547 -4.62 -11.49 -9.10
C THR A 547 -3.21 -11.59 -9.68
N ASP A 548 -2.23 -11.82 -8.81
CA ASP A 548 -0.88 -12.25 -9.23
C ASP A 548 -0.77 -13.77 -9.43
N ASP A 549 -1.90 -14.50 -9.46
CA ASP A 549 -1.93 -15.97 -9.61
C ASP A 549 -2.77 -16.40 -10.83
N ILE A 550 -2.34 -16.06 -12.05
CA ILE A 550 -2.95 -16.58 -13.30
C ILE A 550 -2.57 -18.06 -13.55
N ASN A 551 -1.58 -18.60 -12.81
CA ASN A 551 -1.07 -19.97 -13.02
C ASN A 551 -1.49 -21.00 -11.97
N ARG A 552 -2.49 -20.74 -11.11
CA ARG A 552 -3.10 -21.83 -10.34
C ARG A 552 -4.13 -22.56 -11.20
N GLU A 553 -3.85 -23.81 -11.55
CA GLU A 553 -4.87 -24.74 -12.02
C GLU A 553 -6.03 -24.74 -11.03
N LYS A 554 -7.16 -24.14 -11.44
CA LYS A 554 -8.37 -24.10 -10.63
C LYS A 554 -8.87 -25.55 -10.51
N HIS A 555 -8.85 -26.10 -9.30
CA HIS A 555 -9.45 -27.41 -9.02
C HIS A 555 -10.93 -27.39 -9.41
N VAL A 556 -11.29 -28.12 -10.45
CA VAL A 556 -12.68 -28.27 -10.88
C VAL A 556 -13.40 -29.13 -9.85
N VAL A 557 -14.34 -28.54 -9.13
CA VAL A 557 -15.15 -29.24 -8.12
C VAL A 557 -16.05 -30.26 -8.83
N ARG A 558 -15.86 -31.55 -8.53
CA ARG A 558 -16.76 -32.64 -8.94
C ARG A 558 -17.75 -32.97 -7.81
N CYS A 559 -19.03 -32.98 -8.13
CA CYS A 559 -20.08 -33.36 -7.20
C CYS A 559 -20.03 -34.87 -6.93
N SER A 560 -19.83 -35.28 -5.69
CA SER A 560 -19.79 -36.71 -5.33
C SER A 560 -21.15 -37.41 -5.36
N ARG A 561 -22.25 -36.71 -5.72
CA ARG A 561 -23.61 -37.28 -5.85
C ARG A 561 -23.96 -37.64 -7.30
N CYS A 562 -23.59 -36.78 -8.26
CA CYS A 562 -23.90 -36.97 -9.69
C CYS A 562 -22.65 -37.04 -10.59
N ASN A 563 -21.45 -36.92 -10.02
CA ASN A 563 -20.15 -36.88 -10.70
C ASN A 563 -19.97 -35.76 -11.74
N GLN A 564 -20.88 -34.78 -11.83
CA GLN A 564 -20.73 -33.62 -12.70
C GLN A 564 -19.88 -32.52 -12.05
N THR A 565 -19.24 -31.72 -12.88
CA THR A 565 -18.38 -30.60 -12.46
C THR A 565 -19.17 -29.32 -12.23
N GLY A 566 -18.67 -28.41 -11.39
CA GLY A 566 -19.20 -27.04 -11.25
C GLY A 566 -20.18 -26.81 -10.09
N HIS A 567 -20.43 -27.81 -9.24
CA HIS A 567 -21.24 -27.64 -8.03
C HIS A 567 -20.86 -28.64 -6.93
N TYR A 568 -21.23 -28.33 -5.68
CA TYR A 568 -20.99 -29.19 -4.52
C TYR A 568 -22.15 -30.17 -4.28
N LYS A 569 -21.91 -31.26 -3.53
CA LYS A 569 -22.95 -32.22 -3.13
C LYS A 569 -24.16 -31.54 -2.48
N THR A 570 -23.92 -30.51 -1.68
CA THR A 570 -24.95 -29.75 -0.94
C THR A 570 -25.86 -28.91 -1.83
N THR A 571 -25.38 -28.52 -3.01
CA THR A 571 -26.14 -27.73 -3.99
C THR A 571 -26.58 -28.57 -5.20
N CYS A 572 -26.42 -29.89 -5.11
CA CYS A 572 -26.76 -30.82 -6.19
C CYS A 572 -28.26 -31.08 -6.22
N LYS A 573 -28.90 -30.79 -7.36
CA LYS A 573 -30.34 -31.00 -7.60
C LYS A 573 -30.71 -32.44 -7.95
N ALA A 574 -29.73 -33.36 -8.06
CA ALA A 574 -30.01 -34.77 -8.30
C ALA A 574 -30.52 -35.44 -7.01
N GLU A 575 -31.61 -36.19 -7.10
CA GLU A 575 -32.15 -36.98 -5.99
C GLU A 575 -31.18 -38.11 -5.60
N SER A 576 -31.08 -38.43 -4.31
CA SER A 576 -30.23 -39.52 -3.85
C SER A 576 -30.83 -40.85 -4.28
N ALA A 577 -30.13 -41.58 -5.13
CA ALA A 577 -30.39 -43.01 -5.30
C ALA A 577 -30.17 -43.71 -3.96
N GLU A 578 -31.26 -44.23 -3.37
CA GLU A 578 -31.20 -45.14 -2.23
C GLU A 578 -30.41 -46.39 -2.65
N ARG A 579 -29.40 -46.77 -1.86
CA ARG A 579 -28.66 -48.01 -2.05
C ARG A 579 -29.46 -49.15 -1.42
N ILE A 580 -29.87 -50.11 -2.24
CA ILE A 580 -30.28 -51.47 -1.82
C ILE A 580 -29.07 -52.19 -1.25
#